data_AF-A0A0G1WRF4-F1
#
_entry.id   AF-A0A0G1WRF4-F1
#
_cell.length_a   1.000
_cell.length_b   1.000
_cell.length_c   1.000
_cell.angle_alpha   90.00
_cell.angle_beta   90.00
_cell.angle_gamma   90.00
#
_symmetry.space_group_name_H-M   'P 1'
#
loop_
_entity.id
_entity.type
_entity.pdbx_description
1 polymer ?
#
loop_
_entity_poly.entity_id
_entity_poly.type
_entity_poly.pdbx_seq_one_letter_code
_entity_poly.pdbx_strand_id
1 'polypeptide(L)' 'MYQKRGRGYIGWIEEIPGANTQGAIFSEAKENLKEAAALIIEANRMATKTLKGAIIRKSLRVSA' A
#
# COMPACT_ATOMS: atom_id res chain seq x y z
N MET A 1 2.84 -5.02 -7.67
CA MET A 1 3.99 -5.67 -8.36
C MET A 1 4.74 -6.58 -7.40
N TYR A 2 5.34 -7.65 -7.92
CA TYR A 2 6.22 -8.54 -7.16
C TYR A 2 7.45 -8.90 -7.99
N GLN A 3 8.60 -9.04 -7.36
CA GLN A 3 9.83 -9.50 -8.01
C GLN A 3 10.53 -10.54 -7.13
N LYS A 4 10.91 -11.68 -7.73
CA LYS A 4 11.75 -12.67 -7.06
C LYS A 4 13.17 -12.13 -6.92
N ARG A 5 13.71 -12.11 -5.69
CA ARG A 5 15.07 -11.65 -5.38
C ARG A 5 15.74 -12.66 -4.47
N GLY A 6 16.80 -13.30 -4.97
CA GLY A 6 17.50 -14.36 -4.27
C GLY A 6 16.54 -15.49 -3.88
N ARG A 7 16.46 -15.78 -2.58
CA ARG A 7 15.59 -16.83 -2.02
C ARG A 7 14.17 -16.36 -1.67
N GLY A 8 13.85 -15.07 -1.84
CA GLY A 8 12.57 -14.50 -1.46
C GLY A 8 11.91 -13.66 -2.55
N TYR A 9 10.89 -12.91 -2.13
CA TYR A 9 10.14 -11.97 -2.96
C TYR A 9 10.13 -10.59 -2.33
N ILE A 10 10.20 -9.57 -3.18
CA ILE A 10 9.88 -8.20 -2.83
C ILE A 10 8.54 -7.83 -3.50
N GLY A 11 7.71 -7.05 -2.82
CA GLY A 11 6.40 -6.59 -3.30
C GLY A 11 6.22 -5.09 -3.08
N TRP A 12 5.53 -4.43 -4.00
CA TRP A 12 5.18 -3.01 -3.88
C TRP A 12 3.93 -2.65 -4.69
N ILE A 13 3.28 -1.54 -4.38
CA ILE A 13 2.19 -0.95 -5.18
C ILE A 13 2.68 0.38 -5.75
N GLU A 14 2.71 0.50 -7.07
CA GLU A 14 3.29 1.68 -7.75
C GLU A 14 2.48 2.94 -7.46
N GLU A 15 1.16 2.81 -7.31
CA GLU A 15 0.23 3.89 -7.03
C GLU A 15 0.20 4.29 -5.55
N ILE A 16 0.81 3.50 -4.65
CA ILE A 16 0.82 3.75 -3.21
C ILE A 16 2.27 3.78 -2.69
N PRO A 17 2.96 4.93 -2.81
CA PRO A 17 4.29 5.11 -2.26
C PRO A 17 4.34 4.75 -0.78
N GLY A 18 5.33 3.92 -0.41
CA GLY A 18 5.51 3.43 0.96
C GLY A 18 4.88 2.06 1.22
N ALA A 19 3.98 1.57 0.36
CA ALA A 19 3.48 0.20 0.43
C ALA A 19 4.50 -0.76 -0.21
N ASN A 20 5.53 -1.14 0.55
CA ASN A 20 6.60 -2.04 0.12
C ASN A 20 6.79 -3.17 1.13
N THR A 21 7.05 -4.38 0.67
CA THR A 21 7.23 -5.57 1.53
C THR A 21 8.24 -6.55 0.97
N GLN A 22 8.62 -7.49 1.82
CA GLN A 22 9.41 -8.66 1.46
C GLN A 22 8.84 -9.90 2.15
N GLY A 23 9.13 -11.08 1.61
CA GLY A 23 8.79 -12.37 2.19
C GLY A 23 9.67 -13.48 1.67
N ALA A 24 9.88 -14.54 2.45
CA ALA A 24 10.62 -15.73 2.04
C ALA A 24 9.87 -16.49 0.94
N ILE A 25 8.54 -16.43 0.94
CA ILE A 25 7.67 -17.01 -0.09
C ILE A 25 6.67 -15.99 -0.63
N PHE A 26 6.09 -16.30 -1.79
CA PHE A 26 5.20 -15.37 -2.49
C PHE A 26 3.94 -15.02 -1.69
N SER A 27 3.31 -16.00 -1.04
CA SER A 27 2.10 -15.77 -0.23
C SER A 27 2.36 -14.82 0.93
N GLU A 28 3.49 -14.97 1.61
CA GLU A 28 3.93 -14.07 2.68
C GLU A 28 4.12 -12.64 2.16
N ALA A 29 4.89 -12.45 1.09
CA ALA A 29 5.09 -11.13 0.49
C ALA A 29 3.75 -10.47 0.08
N LYS A 30 2.79 -11.28 -0.39
CA LYS A 30 1.46 -10.83 -0.78
C LYS A 30 0.58 -10.42 0.40
N GLU A 31 0.51 -11.22 1.46
CA GLU A 31 -0.26 -10.85 2.66
C GLU A 31 0.36 -9.63 3.35
N ASN A 32 1.68 -9.60 3.50
CA ASN A 32 2.39 -8.43 4.01
C ASN A 32 2.04 -7.18 3.18
N LEU A 33 2.00 -7.29 1.83
CA LEU A 33 1.74 -6.12 0.98
C LEU A 33 0.33 -5.56 1.17
N LYS A 34 -0.68 -6.42 1.42
CA LYS A 34 -2.04 -5.96 1.75
C LYS A 34 -2.06 -5.18 3.05
N GLU A 35 -1.37 -5.68 4.08
CA GLU A 35 -1.27 -5.01 5.37
C GLU A 35 -0.55 -3.67 5.24
N ALA A 36 0.60 -3.64 4.56
CA ALA A 36 1.35 -2.42 4.30
C ALA A 36 0.51 -1.37 3.56
N ALA A 37 -0.26 -1.78 2.54
CA ALA A 37 -1.16 -0.89 1.81
C ALA A 37 -2.25 -0.30 2.72
N ALA A 38 -2.86 -1.13 3.58
CA ALA A 38 -3.88 -0.67 4.53
C ALA A 38 -3.30 0.36 5.52
N LEU A 39 -2.12 0.07 6.09
CA LEU A 39 -1.43 0.95 7.03
C LEU A 39 -1.06 2.29 6.40
N ILE A 40 -0.52 2.30 5.19
CA ILE A 40 -0.15 3.55 4.49
C ILE A 40 -1.39 4.40 4.19
N ILE A 41 -2.49 3.79 3.74
CA ILE A 41 -3.74 4.51 3.49
C ILE A 41 -4.28 5.11 4.79
N GLU A 42 -4.26 4.34 5.89
CA GLU A 42 -4.72 4.82 7.19
C GLU A 42 -3.84 5.96 7.72
N ALA A 43 -2.52 5.82 7.67
CA ALA A 43 -1.57 6.86 8.06
C ALA A 43 -1.80 8.15 7.27
N ASN A 44 -1.98 8.06 5.95
CA ASN A 44 -2.26 9.22 5.10
C ASN A 44 -3.60 9.88 5.43
N ARG A 45 -4.63 9.09 5.77
CA ARG A 45 -5.93 9.64 6.25
C ARG A 45 -5.79 10.37 7.57
N MET A 46 -5.01 9.82 8.51
CA MET A 46 -4.76 10.46 9.81
C MET A 46 -3.97 11.75 9.65
N ALA A 47 -2.90 11.74 8.85
CA ALA A 47 -2.06 12.90 8.58
C ALA A 47 -2.85 14.06 7.94
N THR A 48 -3.85 13.74 7.13
CA THR A 48 -4.68 14.73 6.43
C THR A 48 -5.95 15.12 7.19
N LYS A 49 -6.15 14.61 8.42
CA LYS A 49 -7.40 14.83 9.19
C LYS A 49 -7.59 16.28 9.62
N THR A 50 -6.51 17.00 9.89
CA THR A 50 -6.51 18.37 10.41
C THR A 50 -6.36 19.44 9.33
N LEU A 51 -6.33 19.05 8.05
CA LEU A 51 -6.24 19.99 6.95
C LEU A 51 -7.43 20.97 6.99
N LYS A 52 -7.14 22.26 6.82
CA LYS A 52 -8.13 23.35 6.82
C LYS A 52 -8.39 23.81 5.39
N GLY A 53 -9.58 24.37 5.15
CA GLY A 53 -10.01 24.88 3.85
C GLY A 53 -11.03 23.98 3.15
N ALA A 54 -11.39 24.34 1.91
CA ALA A 54 -12.34 23.58 1.11
C ALA A 54 -11.70 22.29 0.55
N ILE A 55 -11.89 21.18 1.25
CA ILE A 55 -11.33 19.87 0.88
C ILE A 55 -12.44 18.97 0.39
N ILE A 56 -12.32 18.49 -0.85
CA ILE A 56 -13.24 17.53 -1.44
C ILE A 56 -12.58 16.15 -1.44
N ARG A 57 -13.13 15.22 -0.65
CA ARG A 57 -12.72 13.81 -0.66
C ARG A 57 -13.69 13.01 -1.54
N LYS A 58 -13.17 12.30 -2.55
CA LYS A 58 -13.97 11.42 -3.42
C LYS A 58 -13.49 9.98 -3.30
N SER A 59 -14.43 9.06 -3.25
CA SER A 59 -14.13 7.62 -3.33
C SER A 59 -13.70 7.26 -4.75
N LEU A 60 -12.63 6.48 -4.87
CA LEU A 60 -12.21 5.87 -6.12
C LEU A 60 -12.78 4.45 -6.19
N ARG A 61 -13.45 4.13 -7.30
CA ARG A 61 -13.79 2.75 -7.67
C ARG A 61 -12.88 2.35 -8.81
N VAL A 62 -12.19 1.24 -8.65
CA VAL A 62 -11.39 0.64 -9.71
C VAL A 62 -12.20 -0.54 -10.25
N SER A 63 -12.43 -0.57 -11.56
CA SER A 63 -12.97 -1.75 -12.25
C SER A 63 -11.84 -2.73 -12.54
N ALA A 64 -12.11 -4.01 -12.30
CA ALA A 64 -11.22 -5.10 -12.69
C ALA A 64 -11.18 -5.28 -14.21
#